data_AF-A0A1F2W8K4-F1
#
_entry.id   AF-A0A1F2W8K4-F1
#
_cell.length_a   1.000
_cell.length_b   1.000
_cell.length_c   1.000
_cell.angle_alpha   90.00
_cell.angle_beta   90.00
_cell.angle_gamma   90.00
#
_symmetry.space_group_name_H-M   'P 1'
#
loop_
_entity.id
_entity.type
_entity.pdbx_description
1 polymer ?
#
loop_
_entity_poly.entity_id
_entity_poly.type
_entity_poly.pdbx_seq_one_letter_code
_entity_poly.pdbx_strand_id
1 'polypeptide(L)'
;MHEAGLARDLISKAEDLAIADGARRVTAVTVRIGALANVTGEHLREHFAEEAKGTLAEGAVVEVVQGPDGEGALSDPYSMDLLLVGIEVEEGG
;
A
#
# COMPACT_ATOMS: atom_id res chain seq x y z
N MET A 1 -17.57 2.97 2.38
CA MET A 1 -17.53 1.89 1.36
C MET A 1 -16.49 2.16 0.25
N HIS A 2 -15.68 3.25 0.34
CA HIS A 2 -14.66 3.59 -0.66
C HIS A 2 -13.24 3.22 -0.16
N GLU A 3 -12.88 3.47 1.11
CA GLU A 3 -11.53 3.17 1.63
C GLU A 3 -11.21 1.68 1.79
N ALA A 4 -12.17 0.87 2.27
CA ALA A 4 -11.96 -0.58 2.44
C ALA A 4 -11.68 -1.29 1.09
N GLY A 5 -12.26 -0.80 -0.01
CA GLY A 5 -11.97 -1.30 -1.35
C GLY A 5 -10.54 -1.00 -1.80
N LEU A 6 -10.01 0.19 -1.45
CA LEU A 6 -8.65 0.60 -1.77
C LEU A 6 -7.61 -0.24 -1.02
N ALA A 7 -7.79 -0.44 0.29
CA ALA A 7 -6.88 -1.26 1.09
C ALA A 7 -6.82 -2.70 0.58
N ARG A 8 -7.98 -3.29 0.26
CA ARG A 8 -8.08 -4.66 -0.25
C ARG A 8 -7.45 -4.83 -1.64
N ASP A 9 -7.67 -3.88 -2.55
CA ASP A 9 -7.02 -3.88 -3.87
C ASP A 9 -5.48 -3.81 -3.73
N LEU A 10 -5.00 -3.03 -2.76
CA LEU A 10 -3.57 -2.88 -2.49
C LEU A 10 -2.94 -4.16 -1.95
N ILE A 11 -3.63 -4.82 -1.01
CA ILE A 11 -3.21 -6.13 -0.48
C ILE A 11 -3.19 -7.15 -1.61
N SER A 12 -4.25 -7.24 -2.41
CA SER A 12 -4.31 -8.19 -3.53
C SER A 12 -3.17 -7.98 -4.52
N LYS A 13 -2.84 -6.72 -4.87
CA LYS A 13 -1.70 -6.41 -5.74
C LYS A 13 -0.35 -6.78 -5.11
N ALA A 14 -0.17 -6.49 -3.83
CA ALA A 14 1.05 -6.85 -3.11
C ALA A 14 1.24 -8.36 -3.05
N GLU A 15 0.15 -9.12 -2.84
CA GLU A 15 0.18 -10.57 -2.86
C GLU A 15 0.50 -11.14 -4.25
N ASP A 16 -0.15 -10.65 -5.30
CA ASP A 16 0.13 -11.07 -6.68
C ASP A 16 1.61 -10.86 -7.03
N LEU A 17 2.17 -9.71 -6.66
CA LEU A 17 3.60 -9.41 -6.86
C LEU A 17 4.49 -10.34 -6.03
N ALA A 18 4.19 -10.57 -4.76
CA ALA A 18 4.96 -11.46 -3.90
C ALA A 18 4.93 -12.92 -4.39
N ILE A 19 3.76 -13.39 -4.85
CA ILE A 19 3.61 -14.73 -5.43
C ILE A 19 4.40 -14.84 -6.74
N ALA A 20 4.34 -13.81 -7.59
CA ALA A 20 5.10 -13.77 -8.84
C ALA A 20 6.63 -13.79 -8.61
N ASP A 21 7.10 -13.17 -7.53
CA ASP A 21 8.50 -13.16 -7.11
C ASP A 21 8.92 -14.46 -6.40
N GLY A 22 7.96 -15.32 -6.03
CA GLY A 22 8.24 -16.55 -5.25
C GLY A 22 8.53 -16.27 -3.78
N ALA A 23 8.15 -15.09 -3.29
CA ALA A 23 8.36 -14.70 -1.91
C ALA A 23 7.47 -15.48 -0.95
N ARG A 24 7.95 -15.62 0.29
CA ARG A 24 7.24 -16.30 1.36
C ARG A 24 6.20 -15.41 2.02
N ARG A 25 6.49 -14.11 2.13
CA ARG A 25 5.59 -13.09 2.72
C ARG A 25 6.02 -11.68 2.32
N VAL A 26 5.08 -10.75 2.40
CA VAL A 26 5.33 -9.31 2.30
C VAL A 26 5.68 -8.77 3.69
N THR A 27 6.78 -8.04 3.78
CA THR A 27 7.29 -7.47 5.04
C THR A 27 7.02 -5.97 5.15
N ALA A 28 7.00 -5.28 4.02
CA ALA A 28 6.59 -3.89 3.94
C ALA A 28 5.90 -3.58 2.61
N VAL A 29 5.03 -2.57 2.62
CA VAL A 29 4.41 -2.01 1.43
C VAL A 29 4.62 -0.50 1.44
N THR A 30 5.20 0.00 0.36
CA THR A 30 5.39 1.43 0.16
C THR A 30 4.26 1.96 -0.68
N VAL A 31 3.52 2.92 -0.13
CA VAL A 31 2.37 3.55 -0.79
C VAL A 31 2.56 5.05 -0.89
N ARG A 32 2.01 5.62 -1.95
CA ARG A 32 1.93 7.05 -2.15
C ARG A 32 0.49 7.49 -1.99
N ILE A 33 0.27 8.45 -1.10
CA ILE A 33 -1.04 9.06 -0.89
C ILE A 33 -1.02 10.44 -1.55
N GLY A 34 -1.92 10.66 -2.52
CA GLY A 34 -2.08 11.96 -3.15
C GLY A 34 -2.52 13.04 -2.15
N ALA A 35 -2.09 14.28 -2.37
CA ALA A 35 -2.34 15.39 -1.43
C ALA A 35 -3.83 15.77 -1.26
N LEU A 36 -4.68 15.34 -2.20
CA LEU A 36 -6.13 15.53 -2.18
C LEU A 36 -6.88 14.23 -1.85
N ALA A 37 -6.16 13.14 -1.57
CA ALA A 37 -6.79 11.87 -1.21
C ALA A 37 -7.48 12.01 0.15
N ASN A 38 -8.71 11.50 0.25
CA ASN A 38 -9.49 11.56 1.48
C ASN A 38 -9.11 10.45 2.50
N VAL A 39 -7.85 9.98 2.46
CA VAL A 39 -7.34 8.90 3.30
C VAL A 39 -5.99 9.32 3.88
N THR A 40 -5.80 9.07 5.17
CA THR A 40 -4.53 9.33 5.85
C THR A 40 -3.73 8.04 5.97
N GLY A 41 -2.41 8.17 6.11
CA GLY A 41 -1.53 7.00 6.34
C GLY A 41 -1.92 6.20 7.57
N GLU A 42 -2.46 6.85 8.61
CA GLU A 42 -2.89 6.18 9.85
C GLU A 42 -4.13 5.31 9.61
N HIS A 43 -5.19 5.86 9.01
CA HIS A 43 -6.38 5.07 8.68
C HIS A 43 -6.09 3.93 7.70
N LEU A 44 -5.21 4.17 6.73
CA LEU A 44 -4.76 3.13 5.82
C LEU A 44 -4.06 2.00 6.56
N ARG A 45 -3.17 2.30 7.52
CA ARG A 45 -2.46 1.31 8.34
C ARG A 45 -3.42 0.46 9.16
N GLU A 46 -4.41 1.09 9.79
CA GLU A 46 -5.43 0.39 10.56
C GLU A 46 -6.22 -0.60 9.68
N HIS A 47 -6.80 -0.11 8.59
CA HIS A 47 -7.56 -0.95 7.67
C HIS A 47 -6.71 -2.02 6.99
N PHE A 48 -5.47 -1.69 6.60
CA PHE A 48 -4.54 -2.65 6.02
C PHE A 48 -4.21 -3.76 7.01
N ALA A 49 -3.91 -3.44 8.27
CA ALA A 49 -3.61 -4.44 9.28
C ALA A 49 -4.81 -5.35 9.60
N GLU A 50 -6.04 -4.85 9.46
CA GLU A 50 -7.25 -5.67 9.61
C GLU A 50 -7.48 -6.59 8.40
N GLU A 51 -7.40 -6.05 7.19
CA GLU A 51 -7.65 -6.78 5.94
C GLU A 51 -6.50 -7.73 5.56
N ALA A 52 -5.27 -7.44 5.99
CA ALA A 52 -4.10 -8.28 5.73
C ALA A 52 -4.05 -9.54 6.61
N LYS A 53 -4.97 -9.69 7.58
CA LYS A 53 -5.04 -10.90 8.40
C LYS A 53 -5.39 -12.10 7.53
N GLY A 54 -4.57 -13.14 7.62
CA GLY A 54 -4.71 -14.36 6.79
C GLY A 54 -4.22 -14.21 5.35
N THR A 55 -3.50 -13.14 5.01
CA THR A 55 -2.86 -12.93 3.69
C THR A 55 -1.34 -13.00 3.79
N LEU A 56 -0.63 -12.99 2.66
CA LEU A 56 0.85 -12.93 2.65
C LEU A 56 1.41 -11.62 3.21
N ALA A 57 0.57 -10.58 3.32
CA ALA A 57 0.93 -9.28 3.89
C ALA A 57 0.57 -9.14 5.37
N GLU A 58 0.20 -10.24 6.04
CA GLU A 58 -0.07 -10.22 7.47
C GLU A 58 1.16 -9.73 8.26
N GLY A 59 0.99 -8.63 8.99
CA GLY A 59 2.07 -8.00 9.75
C GLY A 59 3.04 -7.16 8.92
N ALA A 60 2.74 -6.89 7.64
CA ALA A 60 3.55 -6.00 6.82
C ALA A 60 3.44 -4.54 7.31
N VAL A 61 4.55 -3.80 7.19
CA VAL A 61 4.62 -2.37 7.54
C VAL A 61 4.15 -1.52 6.37
N VAL A 62 3.23 -0.59 6.60
CA VAL A 62 2.80 0.36 5.57
C VAL A 62 3.59 1.66 5.67
N GLU A 63 4.47 1.86 4.70
CA GLU A 63 5.27 3.07 4.54
C GLU A 63 4.59 4.04 3.58
N VAL A 64 4.36 5.27 4.04
CA VAL A 64 3.73 6.31 3.24
C VAL A 64 4.80 7.27 2.77
N VAL A 65 4.97 7.38 1.45
CA VAL A 65 5.92 8.29 0.81
C VAL A 65 5.21 9.42 0.08
N GLN A 66 5.90 10.55 -0.04
CA GLN A 66 5.43 11.70 -0.81
C GLN A 66 5.71 11.50 -2.31
N GLY A 67 4.93 12.18 -3.15
CA GLY A 67 5.17 12.18 -4.59
C GLY A 67 6.46 12.90 -5.00
N PRO A 68 6.92 12.64 -6.24
CA PRO A 68 8.18 13.21 -6.75
C PRO A 68 8.16 14.74 -6.78
N ASP A 69 6.98 15.35 -6.86
CA ASP A 69 6.78 16.80 -6.87
C ASP A 69 6.61 17.43 -5.47
N GLY A 70 6.77 16.63 -4.41
CA GLY A 70 6.68 17.08 -3.02
C GLY A 70 5.25 17.11 -2.45
N GLU A 71 5.15 17.51 -1.19
CA GLU A 71 3.89 17.61 -0.46
C GLU A 71 2.97 18.68 -1.09
N GLY A 72 1.77 18.28 -1.55
CA GLY A 72 0.77 19.25 -2.03
C GLY A 72 0.86 19.62 -3.52
N ALA A 73 1.63 18.91 -4.34
CA ALA A 73 1.69 19.19 -5.77
C ALA A 73 0.36 18.87 -6.48
N LEU A 74 -0.53 19.86 -6.57
CA LEU A 74 -1.84 19.79 -7.25
C LEU A 74 -1.74 19.42 -8.74
N SER A 75 -0.53 19.47 -9.31
CA SER A 75 -0.24 19.07 -10.68
C SER A 75 -0.01 17.57 -10.84
N ASP A 76 0.14 16.81 -9.74
CA ASP A 76 0.26 15.36 -9.82
C ASP A 76 -1.07 14.77 -10.29
N PRO A 77 -1.08 14.01 -11.41
CA PRO A 77 -2.32 13.44 -11.96
C PRO A 77 -2.97 12.42 -11.02
N TYR A 78 -2.25 11.96 -9.99
CA TYR A 78 -2.72 11.02 -8.98
C TYR A 78 -2.92 11.70 -7.61
N SER A 79 -3.13 13.03 -7.60
CA SER A 79 -3.35 13.81 -6.37
C SER A 79 -4.52 13.31 -5.54
N MET A 80 -5.50 12.62 -6.13
CA MET A 80 -6.67 12.07 -5.42
C MET A 80 -6.57 10.55 -5.19
N ASP A 81 -5.52 9.91 -5.70
CA ASP A 81 -5.38 8.47 -5.72
C ASP A 81 -4.35 7.99 -4.69
N LEU A 82 -4.42 6.69 -4.42
CA LEU A 82 -3.44 5.98 -3.63
C LEU A 82 -2.75 4.97 -4.54
N LEU A 83 -1.42 5.08 -4.63
CA LEU A 83 -0.61 4.24 -5.51
C LEU A 83 0.28 3.32 -4.69
N LEU A 84 0.35 2.04 -5.09
CA LEU A 84 1.39 1.14 -4.63
C LEU A 84 2.69 1.50 -5.36
N VAL A 85 3.72 1.90 -4.60
CA VAL A 85 5.04 2.28 -5.13
C VAL A 85 5.96 1.08 -5.18
N GLY A 86 5.88 0.22 -4.17
CA GLY A 86 6.72 -0.97 -4.07
C GLY A 86 6.31 -1.86 -2.91
N ILE A 87 6.86 -3.07 -2.90
CA ILE A 87 6.72 -4.02 -1.82
C ILE A 87 8.11 -4.54 -1.43
N GLU A 88 8.30 -4.78 -0.14
CA GLU A 88 9.45 -5.52 0.36
C GLU A 88 8.98 -6.91 0.76
N VAL A 89 9.69 -7.92 0.30
CA VAL A 89 9.31 -9.32 0.48
C VAL A 89 10.42 -10.11 1.12
N GLU A 90 10.05 -11.10 1.91
CA GLU A 90 10.99 -12.08 2.47
C GLU A 90 11.03 -13.29 1.54
N GLU A 91 12.16 -13.46 0.85
CA GLU A 91 12.40 -14.66 0.03
C GLU A 91 12.61 -15.87 0.93
N GLY A 92 11.89 -16.96 0.63
CA GLY A 92 12.08 -18.23 1.32
C GLY A 92 13.36 -18.89 0.86
N GLY A 93 14.42 -18.83 1.67
CA GLY A 93 15.70 -19.52 1.42
C GLY A 93 15.61 -21.04 1.41
#